data_AF-A0A9X6SSS4-F1
#
_entry.id   AF-A0A9X6SSS4-F1
#
_cell.length_a   1.000
_cell.length_b   1.000
_cell.length_c   1.000
_cell.angle_alpha   90.00
_cell.angle_beta   90.00
_cell.angle_gamma   90.00
#
_symmetry.space_group_name_H-M   'P 1'
#
loop_
_entity.id
_entity.type
_entity.pdbx_description
1 polymer ?
#
loop_
_entity_poly.entity_id
_entity_poly.type
_entity_poly.pdbx_seq_one_letter_code
_entity_poly.pdbx_strand_id
1 'polypeptide(L)'
;MSETMNITLKLEFLNARGNYHKEFLVHKDIFEQYVEDYIEMFVSKNDEYYYISSISNTIIYKVRMCKDIVENAKNVNFSMDLEKSILALNRELYATGFSRLIWLALDAYIMKNYEEVIGEKIKKSHPTIDNTGTPMRYTLLKAVTTTMETKNGKQGTPVVGYILKDFVTGTTEFLERKEAYNKVKTYGATNVEALSRNVSCEEDSPDSEGKIYYLKPNDGTKINEHFISLEEYKKQELLSL
;
A
#
# COMPACT_ATOMS: atom_id res chain seq x y z
N MET A 1 -36.63 13.83 1.24
CA MET A 1 -35.70 14.59 0.37
C MET A 1 -34.55 15.00 1.25
N SER A 2 -33.38 14.36 1.15
CA SER A 2 -32.20 14.87 1.85
C SER A 2 -31.78 16.15 1.13
N GLU A 3 -31.66 17.25 1.85
CA GLU A 3 -31.05 18.47 1.31
C GLU A 3 -29.61 18.12 0.90
N THR A 4 -29.36 18.06 -0.40
CA THR A 4 -28.01 17.94 -0.95
C THR A 4 -27.26 19.21 -0.56
N MET A 5 -26.47 19.10 0.51
CA MET A 5 -25.63 20.20 0.98
C MET A 5 -24.60 20.52 -0.11
N ASN A 6 -24.57 21.76 -0.58
CA ASN A 6 -23.47 22.23 -1.42
C ASN A 6 -22.23 22.46 -0.57
N ILE A 7 -21.06 22.19 -1.13
CA ILE A 7 -19.78 22.56 -0.54
C ILE A 7 -19.28 23.85 -1.17
N THR A 8 -18.63 24.69 -0.35
CA THR A 8 -17.98 25.91 -0.81
C THR A 8 -16.48 25.67 -0.91
N LEU A 9 -15.94 25.80 -2.11
CA LEU A 9 -14.50 25.74 -2.36
C LEU A 9 -13.97 27.16 -2.50
N LYS A 10 -12.88 27.46 -1.80
CA LYS A 10 -12.22 28.77 -1.83
C LYS A 10 -10.92 28.69 -2.62
N LEU A 11 -10.87 29.44 -3.72
CA LEU A 11 -9.69 29.69 -4.54
C LEU A 11 -9.01 30.95 -4.04
N GLU A 12 -7.77 30.81 -3.57
CA GLU A 12 -6.91 31.93 -3.24
C GLU A 12 -5.62 31.80 -4.03
N PHE A 13 -5.31 32.77 -4.88
CA PHE A 13 -4.00 32.82 -5.53
C PHE A 13 -3.53 34.26 -5.72
N LEU A 14 -2.24 34.44 -5.49
CA LEU A 14 -1.53 35.70 -5.71
C LEU A 14 -1.14 35.77 -7.19
N ASN A 15 -1.50 36.85 -7.89
CA ASN A 15 -0.95 37.15 -9.21
C ASN A 15 -0.31 38.55 -9.24
N ALA A 16 0.31 38.92 -10.36
CA ALA A 16 0.99 40.20 -10.53
C ALA A 16 0.09 41.44 -10.34
N ARG A 17 -1.24 41.26 -10.28
CA ARG A 17 -2.25 42.31 -10.06
C ARG A 17 -2.85 42.31 -8.65
N GLY A 18 -2.37 41.44 -7.76
CA GLY A 18 -2.80 41.34 -6.36
C GLY A 18 -3.37 39.97 -5.99
N ASN A 19 -4.01 39.92 -4.81
CA ASN A 19 -4.67 38.72 -4.34
C ASN A 19 -5.99 38.52 -5.08
N TYR A 20 -6.14 37.34 -5.69
CA TYR A 20 -7.42 36.90 -6.20
C TYR A 20 -8.03 35.92 -5.21
N HIS A 21 -9.23 36.27 -4.73
CA HIS A 21 -10.07 35.41 -3.89
C HIS A 21 -11.36 35.12 -4.64
N LYS A 22 -11.68 33.85 -4.83
CA LYS A 22 -12.97 33.45 -5.40
C LYS A 22 -13.49 32.22 -4.69
N GLU A 23 -14.75 32.27 -4.31
CA GLU A 23 -15.44 31.12 -3.75
C GLU A 23 -16.38 30.56 -4.82
N PHE A 24 -16.51 29.24 -4.89
CA PHE A 24 -17.44 28.60 -5.79
C PHE A 24 -18.13 27.41 -5.13
N LEU A 25 -19.42 27.27 -5.44
CA LEU A 25 -20.27 26.22 -4.90
C LEU A 25 -20.25 24.99 -5.80
N VAL A 26 -20.23 23.81 -5.17
CA VAL A 26 -20.27 22.51 -5.84
C VAL A 26 -21.27 21.60 -5.12
N HIS A 27 -21.97 20.76 -5.88
CA HIS A 27 -22.77 19.69 -5.29
C HIS A 27 -21.84 18.66 -4.61
N LYS A 28 -22.12 18.34 -3.34
CA LYS A 28 -21.29 17.44 -2.53
C LYS A 28 -21.09 16.07 -3.19
N ASP A 29 -22.16 15.43 -3.63
CA ASP A 29 -22.10 14.07 -4.19
C ASP A 29 -21.22 14.00 -5.45
N ILE A 30 -21.32 15.02 -6.32
CA ILE A 30 -20.49 15.14 -7.53
C ILE A 30 -19.01 15.36 -7.16
N PHE A 31 -18.78 16.16 -6.12
CA PHE A 31 -17.42 16.39 -5.64
C PHE A 31 -16.81 15.14 -5.00
N GLU A 32 -17.54 14.43 -4.15
CA GLU A 32 -17.06 13.21 -3.51
C GLU A 32 -16.70 12.14 -4.55
N GLN A 33 -17.55 11.94 -5.56
CA GLN A 33 -17.23 11.05 -6.68
C GLN A 33 -15.95 11.48 -7.42
N TYR A 34 -15.80 12.78 -7.68
CA TYR A 34 -14.58 13.29 -8.32
C TYR A 34 -13.33 13.03 -7.46
N VAL A 35 -13.41 13.17 -6.15
CA VAL A 35 -12.29 12.88 -5.23
C VAL A 35 -11.91 11.41 -5.34
N GLU A 36 -12.88 10.50 -5.31
CA GLU A 36 -12.63 9.07 -5.44
C GLU A 36 -11.92 8.73 -6.77
N ASP A 37 -12.48 9.19 -7.89
CA ASP A 37 -11.93 8.98 -9.23
C ASP A 37 -10.50 9.55 -9.35
N TYR A 38 -10.29 10.75 -8.78
CA TYR A 38 -8.98 11.39 -8.74
C TYR A 38 -7.98 10.52 -8.00
N ILE A 39 -8.32 10.04 -6.80
CA ILE A 39 -7.40 9.24 -5.98
C ILE A 39 -7.10 7.90 -6.65
N GLU A 40 -8.10 7.23 -7.22
CA GLU A 40 -7.89 5.95 -7.91
C GLU A 40 -6.96 6.09 -9.11
N MET A 41 -7.18 7.12 -9.94
CA MET A 41 -6.28 7.39 -11.05
C MET A 41 -4.87 7.76 -10.55
N PHE A 42 -4.76 8.59 -9.50
CA PHE A 42 -3.46 8.97 -8.93
C PHE A 42 -2.65 7.74 -8.52
N VAL A 43 -3.29 6.83 -7.78
CA VAL A 43 -2.68 5.58 -7.29
C VAL A 43 -2.29 4.64 -8.44
N SER A 44 -3.05 4.63 -9.54
CA SER A 44 -2.78 3.79 -10.72
C SER A 44 -1.50 4.18 -11.48
N LYS A 45 -1.01 5.41 -11.30
CA LYS A 45 0.11 6.00 -12.03
C LYS A 45 1.42 5.98 -11.22
N ASN A 46 1.76 4.81 -10.69
CA ASN A 46 3.03 4.58 -9.99
C ASN A 46 4.23 4.92 -10.91
N ASP A 47 5.33 5.37 -10.31
CA ASP A 47 6.54 5.93 -10.90
C ASP A 47 6.40 7.22 -11.69
N GLU A 48 5.20 7.54 -12.17
CA GLU A 48 4.87 8.78 -12.86
C GLU A 48 4.54 9.89 -11.84
N TYR A 49 3.63 9.63 -10.89
CA TYR A 49 3.17 10.64 -9.92
C TYR A 49 3.77 10.50 -8.54
N TYR A 50 4.16 9.30 -8.15
CA TYR A 50 4.81 9.02 -6.88
C TYR A 50 5.67 7.77 -7.00
N TYR A 51 6.50 7.56 -5.99
CA TYR A 51 7.17 6.28 -5.76
C TYR A 51 7.33 6.06 -4.26
N ILE A 52 7.57 4.81 -3.86
CA ILE A 52 7.92 4.49 -2.48
C ILE A 52 9.44 4.35 -2.44
N SER A 53 10.08 5.17 -1.61
CA SER A 53 11.51 5.08 -1.37
C SER A 53 11.84 3.71 -0.80
N SER A 54 12.69 2.93 -1.47
CA SER A 54 13.17 1.65 -0.96
C SER A 54 14.01 1.78 0.31
N ILE A 55 14.65 2.94 0.50
CA ILE A 55 15.54 3.21 1.64
C ILE A 55 14.74 3.56 2.90
N SER A 56 13.73 4.43 2.77
CA SER A 56 13.01 5.02 3.90
C SER A 56 11.57 4.51 4.04
N ASN A 57 11.07 3.73 3.07
CA ASN A 57 9.67 3.33 2.95
C ASN A 57 8.68 4.51 3.02
N THR A 58 9.13 5.70 2.62
CA THR A 58 8.32 6.90 2.55
C THR A 58 7.79 7.06 1.14
N ILE A 59 6.51 7.42 1.01
CA ILE A 59 5.94 7.83 -0.27
C ILE A 59 6.55 9.17 -0.63
N ILE A 60 7.16 9.26 -1.82
CA ILE A 60 7.70 10.48 -2.39
C ILE A 60 6.84 10.84 -3.59
N TYR A 61 6.10 11.94 -3.46
CA TYR A 61 5.27 12.49 -4.54
C TYR A 61 6.16 13.23 -5.54
N LYS A 62 6.16 12.79 -6.81
CA LYS A 62 6.95 13.37 -7.91
C LYS A 62 6.20 14.51 -8.60
N VAL A 63 4.95 14.24 -9.00
CA VAL A 63 4.15 15.13 -9.84
C VAL A 63 2.69 15.06 -9.38
N ARG A 64 2.00 16.20 -9.43
CA ARG A 64 0.56 16.26 -9.18
C ARG A 64 -0.24 16.04 -10.45
N MET A 65 -1.35 15.33 -10.34
CA MET A 65 -2.22 15.02 -11.49
C MET A 65 -2.74 16.26 -12.20
N CYS A 66 -2.95 17.40 -11.52
CA CYS A 66 -3.42 18.61 -12.20
C CYS A 66 -2.51 19.04 -13.35
N LYS A 67 -1.20 18.76 -13.30
CA LYS A 67 -0.29 19.07 -14.40
C LYS A 67 -0.71 18.34 -15.67
N ASP A 68 -1.02 17.05 -15.57
CA ASP A 68 -1.44 16.22 -16.70
C ASP A 68 -2.89 16.46 -17.09
N ILE A 69 -3.79 16.74 -16.15
CA ILE A 69 -5.18 17.14 -16.46
C ILE A 69 -5.19 18.41 -17.30
N VAL A 70 -4.31 19.37 -16.97
CA VAL A 70 -4.19 20.65 -17.67
C VAL A 70 -3.45 20.52 -19.01
N GLU A 71 -2.40 19.69 -19.07
CA GLU A 71 -1.59 19.49 -20.28
C GLU A 71 -2.24 18.52 -21.28
N ASN A 72 -3.05 17.55 -20.80
CA ASN A 72 -3.67 16.48 -21.60
C ASN A 72 -5.20 16.48 -21.60
N ALA A 73 -5.85 17.64 -21.36
CA ALA A 73 -7.31 17.80 -21.29
C ALA A 73 -8.13 17.23 -22.49
N LYS A 74 -7.47 16.85 -23.59
CA LYS A 74 -8.11 16.17 -24.74
C LYS A 74 -8.30 14.66 -24.56
N ASN A 75 -7.57 14.03 -23.65
CA ASN A 75 -7.48 12.57 -23.52
C ASN A 75 -7.95 12.04 -22.16
N VAL A 76 -8.26 12.92 -21.21
CA VAL A 76 -8.73 12.54 -19.88
C VAL A 76 -10.20 12.95 -19.78
N ASN A 77 -11.11 11.97 -19.75
CA ASN A 77 -12.53 12.16 -19.41
C ASN A 77 -12.65 12.48 -17.91
N PHE A 78 -12.02 13.57 -17.46
CA PHE A 78 -12.28 14.05 -16.11
C PHE A 78 -13.71 14.53 -16.07
N SER A 79 -14.45 14.06 -15.06
CA SER A 79 -15.90 14.25 -14.88
C SER A 79 -16.41 15.55 -15.49
N MET A 80 -16.94 15.45 -16.71
CA MET A 80 -17.62 16.56 -17.40
C MET A 80 -18.75 17.11 -16.52
N ASP A 81 -19.25 16.32 -15.59
CA ASP A 81 -20.34 16.65 -14.69
C ASP A 81 -19.90 17.56 -13.54
N LEU A 82 -18.66 17.45 -13.05
CA LEU A 82 -18.13 18.40 -12.06
C LEU A 82 -17.91 19.79 -12.66
N GLU A 83 -17.29 19.88 -13.83
CA GLU A 83 -17.08 21.17 -14.49
C GLU A 83 -18.42 21.84 -14.83
N LYS A 84 -19.37 21.08 -15.39
CA LYS A 84 -20.74 21.57 -15.63
C LYS A 84 -21.42 22.01 -14.34
N SER A 85 -21.28 21.27 -13.25
CA SER A 85 -21.86 21.64 -11.96
C SER A 85 -21.29 22.95 -11.42
N ILE A 86 -19.97 23.13 -11.48
CA ILE A 86 -19.31 24.37 -11.06
C ILE A 86 -19.79 25.53 -11.93
N LEU A 87 -19.79 25.35 -13.25
CA LEU A 87 -20.21 26.39 -14.19
C LEU A 87 -21.69 26.76 -14.04
N ALA A 88 -22.57 25.79 -13.79
CA ALA A 88 -24.01 26.02 -13.59
C ALA A 88 -24.30 26.76 -12.28
N LEU A 89 -23.61 26.40 -11.19
CA LEU A 89 -23.79 27.02 -9.88
C LEU A 89 -23.09 28.39 -9.77
N ASN A 90 -22.13 28.69 -10.64
CA ASN A 90 -21.27 29.88 -10.55
C ASN A 90 -21.23 30.64 -11.89
N ARG A 91 -22.36 31.21 -12.30
CA ARG A 91 -22.59 31.87 -13.61
C ARG A 91 -21.52 32.88 -14.03
N GLU A 92 -20.89 33.58 -13.09
CA GLU A 92 -19.82 34.55 -13.38
C GLU A 92 -18.51 33.91 -13.86
N LEU A 93 -18.24 32.66 -13.46
CA LEU A 93 -17.03 31.94 -13.87
C LEU A 93 -17.10 31.51 -15.34
N TYR A 94 -18.31 31.31 -15.87
CA TYR A 94 -18.57 30.98 -17.27
C TYR A 94 -18.00 32.03 -18.24
N ALA A 95 -18.05 33.29 -17.85
CA ALA A 95 -17.63 34.42 -18.70
C ALA A 95 -16.10 34.61 -18.74
N THR A 96 -15.35 33.95 -17.85
CA THR A 96 -13.94 34.27 -17.59
C THR A 96 -12.97 33.14 -17.99
N GLY A 97 -13.47 31.95 -18.33
CA GLY A 97 -12.63 30.84 -18.82
C GLY A 97 -11.67 30.25 -17.77
N PHE A 98 -12.01 30.37 -16.48
CA PHE A 98 -11.13 30.03 -15.35
C PHE A 98 -10.94 28.52 -15.06
N SER A 99 -11.18 27.63 -16.02
CA SER A 99 -11.16 26.17 -15.81
C SER A 99 -9.83 25.67 -15.24
N ARG A 100 -8.69 26.13 -15.77
CA ARG A 100 -7.35 25.71 -15.32
C ARG A 100 -7.06 26.02 -13.85
N LEU A 101 -7.47 27.20 -13.37
CA LEU A 101 -7.20 27.60 -11.99
C LEU A 101 -8.09 26.84 -11.01
N ILE A 102 -9.33 26.53 -11.41
CA ILE A 102 -10.24 25.67 -10.66
C ILE A 102 -9.63 24.28 -10.47
N TRP A 103 -9.10 23.67 -11.53
CA TRP A 103 -8.43 22.36 -11.44
C TRP A 103 -7.21 22.37 -10.52
N LEU A 104 -6.38 23.42 -10.57
CA LEU A 104 -5.22 23.58 -9.69
C LEU A 104 -5.62 23.68 -8.21
N ALA A 105 -6.70 24.40 -7.90
CA ALA A 105 -7.16 24.49 -6.52
C ALA A 105 -7.85 23.21 -6.04
N LEU A 106 -8.59 22.51 -6.91
CA LEU A 106 -9.17 21.21 -6.58
C LEU A 106 -8.07 20.20 -6.24
N ASP A 107 -7.01 20.14 -7.04
CA ASP A 107 -5.84 19.29 -6.78
C ASP A 107 -5.15 19.66 -5.46
N ALA A 108 -4.88 20.94 -5.23
CA ALA A 108 -4.32 21.40 -3.96
C ALA A 108 -5.22 21.08 -2.77
N TYR A 109 -6.53 21.22 -2.91
CA TYR A 109 -7.51 20.89 -1.88
C TYR A 109 -7.51 19.39 -1.60
N ILE A 110 -7.55 18.54 -2.63
CA ILE A 110 -7.56 17.09 -2.45
C ILE A 110 -6.27 16.64 -1.80
N MET A 111 -5.12 17.07 -2.31
CA MET A 111 -3.83 16.70 -1.74
C MET A 111 -3.70 17.17 -0.28
N LYS A 112 -4.24 18.32 0.09
CA LYS A 112 -4.19 18.81 1.48
C LYS A 112 -5.11 18.05 2.43
N ASN A 113 -6.31 17.70 1.99
CA ASN A 113 -7.36 17.17 2.88
C ASN A 113 -7.47 15.64 2.84
N TYR A 114 -6.92 14.99 1.80
CA TYR A 114 -7.02 13.55 1.58
C TYR A 114 -5.65 12.87 1.46
N GLU A 115 -4.55 13.54 1.86
CA GLU A 115 -3.19 13.00 1.78
C GLU A 115 -3.07 11.63 2.45
N GLU A 116 -3.63 11.49 3.65
CA GLU A 116 -3.61 10.25 4.43
C GLU A 116 -4.34 9.12 3.70
N VAL A 117 -5.55 9.40 3.20
CA VAL A 117 -6.35 8.43 2.42
C VAL A 117 -5.62 8.00 1.14
N ILE A 118 -4.97 8.94 0.44
CA ILE A 118 -4.14 8.66 -0.72
C ILE A 118 -2.97 7.75 -0.30
N GLY A 119 -2.27 8.10 0.78
CA GLY A 119 -1.13 7.33 1.29
C GLY A 119 -1.49 5.90 1.69
N GLU A 120 -2.65 5.71 2.33
CA GLU A 120 -3.17 4.38 2.66
C GLU A 120 -3.51 3.56 1.41
N LYS A 121 -4.19 4.16 0.43
CA LYS A 121 -4.49 3.49 -0.85
C LYS A 121 -3.21 3.15 -1.60
N ILE A 122 -2.21 4.03 -1.64
CA ILE A 122 -0.89 3.75 -2.25
C ILE A 122 -0.24 2.55 -1.58
N LYS A 123 -0.13 2.53 -0.25
CA LYS A 123 0.50 1.43 0.49
C LYS A 123 -0.21 0.09 0.29
N LYS A 124 -1.54 0.12 0.14
CA LYS A 124 -2.35 -1.07 -0.14
C LYS A 124 -2.15 -1.57 -1.58
N SER A 125 -2.12 -0.66 -2.54
CA SER A 125 -1.98 -1.00 -3.96
C SER A 125 -0.54 -1.38 -4.34
N HIS A 126 0.46 -0.80 -3.67
CA HIS A 126 1.89 -0.98 -3.94
C HIS A 126 2.64 -1.23 -2.63
N PRO A 127 2.69 -2.47 -2.14
CA PRO A 127 3.33 -2.78 -0.87
C PRO A 127 4.84 -2.49 -0.91
N THR A 128 5.33 -1.85 0.16
CA THR A 128 6.74 -1.48 0.49
C THR A 128 7.80 -2.18 -0.37
N ILE A 129 8.53 -1.51 -1.23
CA ILE A 129 9.54 -2.15 -2.08
C ILE A 129 10.88 -2.23 -1.34
N ASP A 130 11.54 -3.40 -1.33
CA ASP A 130 12.86 -3.55 -0.73
C ASP A 130 13.98 -2.92 -1.59
N ASN A 131 15.21 -2.90 -1.06
CA ASN A 131 16.38 -2.36 -1.77
C ASN A 131 16.73 -3.12 -3.07
N THR A 132 16.05 -4.23 -3.37
CA THR A 132 16.22 -5.02 -4.60
C THR A 132 15.12 -4.79 -5.63
N GLY A 133 14.13 -3.94 -5.33
CA GLY A 133 12.99 -3.68 -6.21
C GLY A 133 11.84 -4.67 -6.05
N THR A 134 11.87 -5.52 -5.01
CA THR A 134 10.81 -6.51 -4.75
C THR A 134 9.77 -5.91 -3.81
N PRO A 135 8.47 -5.84 -4.19
CA PRO A 135 7.40 -5.43 -3.27
C PRO A 135 7.40 -6.38 -2.08
N MET A 136 7.53 -5.89 -0.85
CA MET A 136 7.49 -6.62 0.42
C MET A 136 6.03 -6.78 0.86
N ARG A 137 5.48 -7.95 0.55
CA ARG A 137 4.09 -8.30 0.85
C ARG A 137 3.91 -8.89 2.25
N TYR A 138 4.92 -9.56 2.77
CA TYR A 138 4.78 -10.35 3.99
C TYR A 138 5.52 -9.77 5.20
N THR A 139 5.04 -10.07 6.40
CA THR A 139 5.80 -9.96 7.66
C THR A 139 5.80 -11.29 8.37
N LEU A 140 6.95 -11.74 8.84
CA LEU A 140 7.04 -12.84 9.79
C LEU A 140 6.47 -12.40 11.13
N LEU A 141 5.42 -13.07 11.61
CA LEU A 141 4.91 -12.90 12.96
C LEU A 141 5.53 -13.91 13.92
N LYS A 142 5.56 -15.19 13.53
CA LYS A 142 6.13 -16.29 14.33
C LYS A 142 6.74 -17.37 13.46
N ALA A 143 7.78 -18.01 13.95
CA ALA A 143 8.30 -19.28 13.42
C ALA A 143 7.82 -20.42 14.32
N VAL A 144 7.05 -21.34 13.74
CA VAL A 144 6.44 -22.45 14.47
C VAL A 144 7.47 -23.57 14.57
N THR A 145 7.70 -24.03 15.79
CA THR A 145 8.69 -25.06 16.10
C THR A 145 8.02 -26.30 16.68
N THR A 146 8.61 -27.45 16.45
CA THR A 146 8.25 -28.70 17.14
C THR A 146 9.46 -29.22 17.91
N THR A 147 9.24 -30.16 18.81
CA THR A 147 10.31 -30.92 19.46
C THR A 147 10.52 -32.24 18.72
N MET A 148 11.76 -32.55 18.38
CA MET A 148 12.12 -33.80 17.74
C MET A 148 13.35 -34.39 18.42
N GLU A 149 13.28 -35.67 18.80
CA GLU A 149 14.46 -36.39 19.25
C GLU A 149 15.31 -36.78 18.04
N THR A 150 16.59 -36.42 18.09
CA THR A 150 17.57 -36.88 17.10
C THR A 150 17.96 -38.33 17.38
N LYS A 151 18.50 -39.04 16.37
CA LYS A 151 18.98 -40.44 16.49
C LYS A 151 19.99 -40.66 17.64
N ASN A 152 20.64 -39.59 18.13
CA ASN A 152 21.61 -39.63 19.24
C ASN A 152 21.03 -39.22 20.61
N GLY A 153 19.70 -39.15 20.75
CA GLY A 153 19.03 -38.78 22.01
C GLY A 153 19.11 -37.29 22.38
N LYS A 154 19.64 -36.43 21.47
CA LYS A 154 19.58 -34.97 21.67
C LYS A 154 18.24 -34.45 21.18
N GLN A 155 17.53 -33.70 22.03
CA GLN A 155 16.30 -33.01 21.65
C GLN A 155 16.64 -31.77 20.82
N GLY A 156 16.11 -31.70 19.60
CA GLY A 156 16.18 -30.54 18.73
C GLY A 156 14.86 -29.79 18.68
N THR A 157 14.91 -28.52 18.26
CA THR A 157 13.74 -27.65 18.10
C THR A 157 13.60 -27.20 16.64
N PRO A 158 13.30 -28.12 15.70
CA PRO A 158 13.16 -27.76 14.29
C PRO A 158 11.96 -26.83 14.05
N VAL A 159 12.17 -25.85 13.15
CA VAL A 159 11.08 -25.03 12.59
C VAL A 159 10.31 -25.89 11.59
N VAL A 160 8.98 -25.93 11.73
CA VAL A 160 8.07 -26.68 10.85
C VAL A 160 7.34 -25.78 9.86
N GLY A 161 7.20 -24.50 10.17
CA GLY A 161 6.55 -23.51 9.31
C GLY A 161 6.61 -22.11 9.90
N TYR A 162 5.97 -21.17 9.23
CA TYR A 162 6.00 -19.75 9.56
C TYR A 162 4.59 -19.18 9.53
N ILE A 163 4.28 -18.29 10.47
CA ILE A 163 3.06 -17.49 10.47
C ILE A 163 3.42 -16.16 9.82
N LEU A 164 2.87 -15.91 8.64
CA LEU A 164 3.08 -14.68 7.89
C LEU A 164 1.80 -13.84 7.88
N LYS A 165 1.96 -12.52 8.03
CA LYS A 165 0.91 -11.55 7.72
C LYS A 165 1.09 -11.06 6.29
N ASP A 166 0.05 -11.17 5.48
CA ASP A 166 -0.02 -10.60 4.13
C ASP A 166 -0.65 -9.21 4.22
N PHE A 167 0.10 -8.16 3.87
CA PHE A 167 -0.42 -6.79 3.91
C PHE A 167 -1.40 -6.46 2.79
N VAL A 168 -1.38 -7.20 1.69
CA VAL A 168 -2.28 -6.94 0.54
C VAL A 168 -3.68 -7.42 0.87
N THR A 169 -3.79 -8.63 1.42
CA THR A 169 -5.08 -9.26 1.76
C THR A 169 -5.50 -8.99 3.21
N GLY A 170 -4.57 -8.56 4.06
CA GLY A 170 -4.80 -8.37 5.50
C GLY A 170 -4.87 -9.68 6.29
N THR A 171 -4.64 -10.84 5.65
CA THR A 171 -4.76 -12.15 6.28
C THR A 171 -3.48 -12.53 7.04
N THR A 172 -3.64 -13.43 7.99
CA THR A 172 -2.53 -14.11 8.67
C THR A 172 -2.68 -15.59 8.41
N GLU A 173 -1.62 -16.23 7.91
CA GLU A 173 -1.63 -17.63 7.51
C GLU A 173 -0.40 -18.37 8.03
N PHE A 174 -0.61 -19.61 8.47
CA PHE A 174 0.46 -20.56 8.69
C PHE A 174 0.85 -21.21 7.36
N LEU A 175 2.14 -21.22 7.09
CA LEU A 175 2.72 -21.74 5.85
C LEU A 175 3.84 -22.71 6.19
N GLU A 176 3.86 -23.84 5.49
CA GLU A 176 5.01 -24.75 5.54
C GLU A 176 6.26 -24.06 5.01
N ARG A 177 7.44 -24.53 5.43
CA ARG A 177 8.74 -23.86 5.15
C ARG A 177 8.95 -23.54 3.68
N LYS A 178 8.73 -24.50 2.79
CA LYS A 178 8.95 -24.34 1.34
C LYS A 178 7.97 -23.35 0.74
N GLU A 179 6.70 -23.39 1.16
CA GLU A 179 5.69 -22.45 0.70
C GLU A 179 6.01 -21.02 1.17
N ALA A 180 6.34 -20.85 2.45
CA ALA A 180 6.75 -19.57 3.02
C ALA A 180 7.99 -19.01 2.31
N TYR A 181 9.00 -19.86 2.04
CA TYR A 181 10.18 -19.48 1.27
C TYR A 181 9.81 -18.99 -0.12
N ASN A 182 8.97 -19.72 -0.86
CA ASN A 182 8.56 -19.32 -2.21
C ASN A 182 7.80 -18.00 -2.19
N LYS A 183 6.85 -17.83 -1.27
CA LYS A 183 6.08 -16.59 -1.10
C LYS A 183 6.98 -15.40 -0.78
N VAL A 184 7.88 -15.52 0.20
CA VAL A 184 8.81 -14.43 0.58
C VAL A 184 9.84 -14.17 -0.52
N LYS A 185 10.30 -15.20 -1.24
CA LYS A 185 11.24 -15.02 -2.35
C LYS A 185 10.61 -14.31 -3.55
N THR A 186 9.34 -14.60 -3.85
CA THR A 186 8.62 -13.98 -4.98
C THR A 186 8.11 -12.59 -4.65
N TYR A 187 7.61 -12.38 -3.43
CA TYR A 187 6.89 -11.16 -3.04
C TYR A 187 7.48 -10.46 -1.82
N GLY A 188 8.74 -10.70 -1.48
CA GLY A 188 9.44 -10.01 -0.39
C GLY A 188 8.83 -10.17 1.02
N ALA A 189 9.58 -9.72 2.03
CA ALA A 189 9.05 -9.56 3.38
C ALA A 189 9.75 -8.40 4.12
N THR A 190 9.06 -7.80 5.08
CA THR A 190 9.52 -6.59 5.78
C THR A 190 10.59 -6.84 6.84
N ASN A 191 10.65 -8.06 7.39
CA ASN A 191 11.53 -8.39 8.51
C ASN A 191 12.30 -9.69 8.34
N VAL A 192 12.19 -10.35 7.18
CA VAL A 192 12.91 -11.59 6.87
C VAL A 192 13.34 -11.67 5.41
N GLU A 193 14.41 -12.42 5.16
CA GLU A 193 14.87 -12.83 3.84
C GLU A 193 14.68 -14.35 3.64
N ALA A 194 14.36 -14.75 2.40
CA ALA A 194 14.20 -16.16 2.04
C ALA A 194 15.53 -16.78 1.61
N LEU A 195 16.01 -17.76 2.38
CA LEU A 195 17.28 -18.44 2.12
C LEU A 195 17.11 -19.96 1.99
N SER A 196 18.04 -20.57 1.29
CA SER A 196 18.11 -22.02 1.14
C SER A 196 19.55 -22.49 1.35
N ARG A 197 19.74 -23.65 1.97
CA ARG A 197 21.05 -24.31 2.04
C ARG A 197 20.95 -25.75 1.56
N ASN A 198 21.99 -26.23 0.90
CA ASN A 198 22.11 -27.63 0.56
C ASN A 198 22.41 -28.44 1.83
N VAL A 199 21.83 -29.63 1.92
CA VAL A 199 22.15 -30.61 2.97
C VAL A 199 22.95 -31.74 2.34
N SER A 200 23.98 -32.21 3.04
CA SER A 200 24.87 -33.27 2.56
C SER A 200 24.21 -34.65 2.55
N CYS A 201 23.10 -34.82 3.27
CA CYS A 201 22.36 -36.07 3.37
C CYS A 201 20.87 -35.81 3.13
N GLU A 202 20.25 -36.52 2.20
CA GLU A 202 18.81 -36.38 1.88
C GLU A 202 17.91 -36.72 3.08
N GLU A 203 18.35 -37.62 3.96
CA GLU A 203 17.66 -37.95 5.23
C GLU A 203 17.56 -36.75 6.19
N ASP A 204 18.42 -35.75 6.06
CA ASP A 204 18.41 -34.52 6.86
C ASP A 204 17.68 -33.37 6.16
N SER A 205 17.11 -33.62 4.97
CA SER A 205 16.30 -32.66 4.22
C SER A 205 14.81 -32.84 4.54
N PRO A 206 14.24 -32.01 5.43
CA PRO A 206 12.81 -32.01 5.69
C PRO A 206 11.93 -31.70 4.48
N ASP A 207 12.49 -31.10 3.41
CA ASP A 207 11.75 -30.54 2.28
C ASP A 207 11.94 -31.35 0.96
N SER A 208 12.38 -32.61 1.08
CA SER A 208 12.39 -33.66 0.03
C SER A 208 13.31 -33.46 -1.18
N GLU A 209 14.28 -32.53 -1.13
CA GLU A 209 15.09 -32.15 -2.32
C GLU A 209 16.58 -31.91 -2.00
N GLY A 210 17.11 -32.47 -0.91
CA GLY A 210 18.50 -32.22 -0.51
C GLY A 210 18.76 -30.74 -0.15
N LYS A 211 17.69 -29.98 0.15
CA LYS A 211 17.73 -28.59 0.58
C LYS A 211 16.93 -28.37 1.86
N ILE A 212 17.30 -27.33 2.60
CA ILE A 212 16.51 -26.78 3.70
C ILE A 212 16.14 -25.36 3.32
N TYR A 213 14.84 -25.09 3.26
CA TYR A 213 14.29 -23.76 3.04
C TYR A 213 14.01 -23.07 4.37
N TYR A 214 14.43 -21.82 4.53
CA TYR A 214 14.25 -21.08 5.78
C TYR A 214 14.11 -19.57 5.57
N LEU A 215 13.48 -18.92 6.55
CA LEU A 215 13.40 -17.46 6.64
C LEU A 215 14.40 -16.98 7.70
N LYS A 216 15.20 -15.98 7.35
CA LYS A 216 16.19 -15.38 8.25
C LYS A 216 15.80 -13.94 8.53
N PRO A 217 15.72 -13.48 9.79
CA PRO A 217 15.45 -12.07 10.06
C PRO A 217 16.50 -11.14 9.46
N ASN A 218 16.05 -10.03 8.90
CA ASN A 218 16.90 -9.00 8.29
C ASN A 218 16.78 -7.64 9.00
N ASP A 219 16.01 -7.57 10.08
CA ASP A 219 15.72 -6.38 10.90
C ASP A 219 16.60 -6.28 12.16
N GLY A 220 17.60 -7.15 12.29
CA GLY A 220 18.49 -7.22 13.46
C GLY A 220 18.00 -8.12 14.60
N THR A 221 16.77 -8.66 14.50
CA THR A 221 16.25 -9.63 15.49
C THR A 221 16.82 -11.03 15.27
N LYS A 222 16.73 -11.89 16.29
CA LYS A 222 17.10 -13.31 16.16
C LYS A 222 15.85 -14.16 15.90
N ILE A 223 15.97 -15.19 15.05
CA ILE A 223 14.81 -16.02 14.68
C ILE A 223 14.14 -16.70 15.88
N ASN A 224 14.90 -17.01 16.94
CA ASN A 224 14.36 -17.62 18.17
C ASN A 224 13.47 -16.69 18.99
N GLU A 225 13.58 -15.38 18.81
CA GLU A 225 12.67 -14.39 19.41
C GLU A 225 11.26 -14.47 18.77
N HIS A 226 11.17 -15.06 17.59
CA HIS A 226 9.92 -15.29 16.87
C HIS A 226 9.33 -16.69 17.13
N PHE A 227 9.94 -17.51 17.98
CA PHE A 227 9.47 -18.89 18.17
C PHE A 227 8.12 -18.98 18.89
N ILE A 228 7.30 -19.91 18.40
CA ILE A 228 6.11 -20.44 19.06
C ILE A 228 6.14 -21.96 18.91
N SER A 229 5.74 -22.72 19.94
CA SER A 229 5.63 -24.17 19.80
C SER A 229 4.38 -24.53 18.99
N LEU A 230 4.43 -25.63 18.24
CA LEU A 230 3.29 -26.12 17.46
C LEU A 230 2.06 -26.39 18.34
N GLU A 231 2.27 -26.86 19.56
CA GLU A 231 1.20 -27.04 20.55
C GLU A 231 0.55 -25.71 20.94
N GLU A 232 1.36 -24.68 21.20
CA GLU A 232 0.86 -23.36 21.57
C GLU A 232 0.14 -22.68 20.41
N TYR A 233 0.67 -22.81 19.20
CA TYR A 233 0.00 -22.35 17.97
C TYR A 233 -1.40 -22.97 17.82
N LYS A 234 -1.50 -24.30 17.96
CA LYS A 234 -2.79 -25.01 17.84
C LYS A 234 -3.79 -24.60 18.92
N LYS A 235 -3.33 -24.32 20.15
CA LYS A 235 -4.19 -23.78 21.21
C LYS A 235 -4.74 -22.41 20.85
N GLN A 236 -3.91 -21.54 20.27
CA GLN A 236 -4.32 -20.20 19.86
C GLN A 236 -5.35 -20.25 18.71
N GLU A 237 -5.15 -21.13 17.72
CA GLU A 237 -6.13 -21.35 16.64
C GLU A 237 -7.51 -21.75 17.18
N LEU A 238 -7.55 -22.68 18.14
CA LEU A 238 -8.78 -23.16 18.76
C LEU A 238 -9.54 -22.09 19.54
N LEU A 239 -8.84 -21.09 20.08
CA LEU A 239 -9.44 -19.98 20.83
C LEU A 239 -9.91 -18.82 19.93
N SER A 240 -9.47 -18.80 18.66
CA SER A 240 -9.84 -17.80 17.66
C SER A 240 -11.01 -18.21 16.75
N LEU A 241 -11.55 -19.43 16.95
CA LEU A 241 -12.76 -19.97 16.30
C LEU A 241 -13.99 -19.72 17.17
#